data_AF-A0A950MZZ7-F1
#
_entry.id   AF-A0A950MZZ7-F1
#
_cell.length_a   1.000
_cell.length_b   1.000
_cell.length_c   1.000
_cell.angle_alpha   90.00
_cell.angle_beta   90.00
_cell.angle_gamma   90.00
#
_symmetry.space_group_name_H-M   'P 1'
#
loop_
_entity.id
_entity.type
_entity.pdbx_description
1 polymer ?
#
loop_
_entity_poly.entity_id
_entity_poly.type
_entity_poly.pdbx_seq_one_letter_code
_entity_poly.pdbx_strand_id
1 'polypeptide(L)'
;MADKRAEEASGAAATSPAKTGFRRFEGEVMWKLAGALLVVLGLGAVALYRFALPGLSSARPTPPAIETQVATWLLRNSVSAEAAARVNPLKPDEATIAAGAATFQQKCATCHNFDGSGHTTIGEHVYPRVPALRELVPVLTDGQIFTYINDGIRNTAMPAWDLPEREIWQVVAFLRHLPPAVPPGEPNNTPAPITAGAHYVGSAACESCHKEIYARWKQTRMANVVRDPREHPDAVIPDFSKPDPKLTFSLEDVAFVYGSRWKQRYFTRKGDDYFPLPAQWDITHKRWLPYHVPMNADWWAPLYPDDNMQRPTGPLCDGCHSVNYDIKTKSVTEWNVGCEACHGPGSAHVADPVRTTIVNPARLDYVAANDTCIRCHSQGRPKTNPIDGKYYDWPVGFHMGLKLADFWNLEDHKLGELTFTHFPDDTAHKNRMQGNDFVQSLMYTRGVTCFSCHDPHGSDNVAMLREKGNALCLGCHGPNSPIGPFADSIPAHTHHKLDSAGSQCVSCHMPLIEETLGDVKVHAHTFRFITPASTQTLNIPNPCTLCHKDKSIEWAEQTLSAWTERSPWRMGN
;
A
#
# COMPACT_ATOMS: atom_id res chain seq x y z
N MET A 1 -63.05 -63.66 96.07
CA MET A 1 -62.43 -65.00 96.17
C MET A 1 -61.50 -65.10 94.95
N ALA A 2 -60.19 -64.93 95.11
CA ALA A 2 -59.24 -65.90 95.71
C ALA A 2 -59.10 -67.13 94.78
N ASP A 3 -57.93 -67.59 94.36
CA ASP A 3 -56.52 -67.19 94.60
C ASP A 3 -55.70 -67.96 93.51
N LYS A 4 -54.60 -67.49 92.90
CA LYS A 4 -53.24 -67.41 93.46
C LYS A 4 -52.23 -66.78 92.47
N ARG A 5 -51.19 -66.15 93.02
CA ARG A 5 -49.86 -65.91 92.39
C ARG A 5 -49.05 -67.24 92.38
N ALA A 6 -47.91 -67.44 91.71
CA ALA A 6 -46.90 -66.59 91.07
C ALA A 6 -46.20 -67.41 89.93
N GLU A 7 -45.03 -67.14 89.34
CA GLU A 7 -43.97 -66.11 89.54
C GLU A 7 -43.20 -65.87 88.20
N GLU A 8 -41.93 -65.45 88.26
CA GLU A 8 -41.04 -65.08 87.13
C GLU A 8 -40.00 -66.23 86.83
N ALA A 9 -39.12 -66.24 85.81
CA ALA A 9 -38.58 -65.17 84.97
C ALA A 9 -38.00 -65.61 83.59
N SER A 10 -37.97 -64.66 82.66
CA SER A 10 -37.03 -64.40 81.53
C SER A 10 -36.36 -65.52 80.70
N GLY A 11 -36.53 -65.43 79.37
CA GLY A 11 -35.62 -65.97 78.34
C GLY A 11 -36.01 -65.46 76.95
N ALA A 12 -35.14 -64.69 76.28
CA ALA A 12 -35.50 -63.92 75.07
C ALA A 12 -35.07 -64.57 73.74
N ALA A 13 -35.88 -64.42 72.68
CA ALA A 13 -35.45 -64.45 71.28
C ALA A 13 -36.49 -63.74 70.39
N ALA A 14 -36.05 -63.09 69.31
CA ALA A 14 -36.83 -62.10 68.56
C ALA A 14 -37.33 -62.57 67.17
N THR A 15 -38.55 -62.13 66.84
CA THR A 15 -39.01 -61.57 65.54
C THR A 15 -38.91 -62.34 64.21
N SER A 16 -40.06 -62.44 63.50
CA SER A 16 -40.22 -61.87 62.15
C SER A 16 -41.71 -61.83 61.69
N PRO A 17 -42.26 -60.71 61.17
CA PRO A 17 -43.62 -60.63 60.61
C PRO A 17 -43.68 -60.72 59.07
N ALA A 18 -44.91 -60.79 58.53
CA ALA A 18 -45.21 -61.27 57.18
C ALA A 18 -44.90 -60.32 56.00
N LYS A 19 -44.81 -60.90 54.79
CA LYS A 19 -44.53 -60.22 53.51
C LYS A 19 -45.81 -59.67 52.86
N THR A 20 -45.79 -58.40 52.42
CA THR A 20 -46.84 -57.80 51.57
C THR A 20 -46.38 -57.62 50.12
N GLY A 21 -47.09 -58.21 49.16
CA GLY A 21 -46.64 -58.39 47.76
C GLY A 21 -46.82 -57.22 46.79
N PHE A 22 -47.26 -56.04 47.21
CA PHE A 22 -47.71 -54.99 46.28
C PHE A 22 -46.64 -53.97 45.83
N ARG A 23 -45.44 -53.96 46.44
CA ARG A 23 -44.36 -52.99 46.15
C ARG A 23 -43.39 -53.38 45.01
N ARG A 24 -43.55 -54.58 44.42
CA ARG A 24 -42.51 -55.16 43.54
C ARG A 24 -42.62 -54.77 42.07
N PHE A 25 -43.80 -54.35 41.61
CA PHE A 25 -44.07 -54.10 40.19
C PHE A 25 -43.62 -52.70 39.71
N GLU A 26 -43.90 -51.65 40.48
CA GLU A 26 -43.46 -50.28 40.18
C GLU A 26 -41.93 -50.14 40.18
N GLY A 27 -41.27 -50.81 41.13
CA GLY A 27 -39.81 -50.84 41.21
C GLY A 27 -39.15 -51.42 39.96
N GLU A 28 -39.67 -52.53 39.42
CA GLU A 28 -39.11 -53.11 38.19
C GLU A 28 -39.27 -52.21 36.97
N VAL A 29 -40.41 -51.53 36.81
CA VAL A 29 -40.62 -50.61 35.68
C VAL A 29 -39.68 -49.40 35.81
N MET A 30 -39.54 -48.83 37.01
CA MET A 30 -38.60 -47.72 37.27
C MET A 30 -37.14 -48.14 37.04
N TRP A 31 -36.72 -49.33 37.47
CA TRP A 31 -35.37 -49.83 37.19
C TRP A 31 -35.13 -50.12 35.70
N LYS A 32 -36.14 -50.60 34.96
CA LYS A 32 -36.06 -50.79 33.50
C LYS A 32 -35.97 -49.46 32.75
N LEU A 33 -36.73 -48.44 33.17
CA LEU A 33 -36.66 -47.08 32.60
C LEU A 33 -35.32 -46.38 32.93
N ALA A 34 -34.84 -46.49 34.17
CA ALA A 34 -33.53 -45.97 34.57
C ALA A 34 -32.38 -46.67 33.82
N GLY A 35 -32.45 -48.00 33.66
CA GLY A 35 -31.51 -48.77 32.86
C GLY A 35 -31.53 -48.37 31.38
N ALA A 36 -32.71 -48.20 30.78
CA ALA A 36 -32.86 -47.73 29.41
C ALA A 36 -32.28 -46.31 29.22
N LEU A 37 -32.54 -45.40 30.16
CA LEU A 37 -31.96 -44.05 30.14
C LEU A 37 -30.43 -44.08 30.26
N LEU A 38 -29.87 -44.90 31.15
CA LEU A 38 -28.42 -45.08 31.26
C LEU A 38 -27.80 -45.68 29.99
N VAL A 39 -28.48 -46.61 29.32
CA VAL A 39 -28.04 -47.13 28.01
C VAL A 39 -28.09 -46.04 26.94
N VAL A 40 -29.16 -45.23 26.88
CA VAL A 40 -29.26 -44.11 25.92
C VAL A 40 -28.20 -43.04 26.18
N LEU A 41 -27.95 -42.67 27.44
CA LEU A 41 -26.89 -41.73 27.83
C LEU A 41 -25.50 -42.29 27.54
N GLY A 42 -25.26 -43.59 27.80
CA GLY A 42 -24.02 -44.27 27.48
C GLY A 42 -23.76 -44.36 25.98
N LEU A 43 -24.76 -44.71 25.19
CA LEU A 43 -24.69 -44.70 23.72
C LEU A 43 -24.49 -43.28 23.18
N GLY A 44 -25.14 -42.27 23.77
CA GLY A 44 -24.95 -40.86 23.44
C GLY A 44 -23.52 -40.38 23.74
N ALA A 45 -22.96 -40.76 24.89
CA ALA A 45 -21.58 -40.45 25.26
C ALA A 45 -20.56 -41.16 24.35
N VAL A 46 -20.80 -42.43 23.99
CA VAL A 46 -19.99 -43.17 23.02
C VAL A 46 -20.09 -42.56 21.63
N ALA A 47 -21.28 -42.12 21.21
CA ALA A 47 -21.46 -41.44 19.92
C ALA A 47 -20.75 -40.07 19.89
N LEU A 48 -20.87 -39.28 20.96
CA LEU A 48 -20.12 -38.04 21.13
C LEU A 48 -18.61 -38.29 21.07
N TYR A 49 -18.11 -39.31 21.77
CA TYR A 49 -16.69 -39.67 21.80
C TYR A 49 -16.16 -40.22 20.46
N ARG A 50 -16.96 -41.02 19.74
CA ARG A 50 -16.53 -41.65 18.48
C ARG A 50 -16.72 -40.79 17.24
N PHE A 51 -17.72 -39.89 17.22
CA PHE A 51 -18.13 -39.17 16.01
C PHE A 51 -18.10 -37.64 16.12
N ALA A 52 -18.14 -37.05 17.32
CA ALA A 52 -18.06 -35.60 17.50
C ALA A 52 -16.67 -35.15 17.99
N LEU A 53 -16.15 -35.75 19.07
CA LEU A 53 -14.87 -35.37 19.68
C LEU A 53 -13.66 -35.37 18.72
N PRO A 54 -13.50 -36.34 17.78
CA PRO A 54 -12.39 -36.32 16.82
C PRO A 54 -12.42 -35.13 15.84
N GLY A 55 -13.53 -34.41 15.74
CA GLY A 55 -13.67 -33.21 14.92
C GLY A 55 -13.50 -31.89 15.67
N LEU A 56 -13.65 -31.87 17.00
CA LEU A 56 -13.75 -30.62 17.79
C LEU A 56 -12.42 -29.88 17.97
N SER A 57 -11.28 -30.52 17.70
CA SER A 57 -9.95 -29.89 17.70
C SER A 57 -9.44 -29.54 16.30
N SER A 58 -10.27 -29.70 15.26
CA SER A 58 -9.88 -29.50 13.86
C SER A 58 -10.45 -28.20 13.31
N ALA A 59 -9.58 -27.26 12.92
CA ALA A 59 -9.95 -26.07 12.17
C ALA A 59 -10.38 -26.45 10.74
N ARG A 60 -11.66 -26.78 10.56
CA ARG A 60 -12.22 -27.18 9.26
C ARG A 60 -12.32 -25.98 8.32
N PRO A 61 -12.09 -26.14 7.00
CA PRO A 61 -12.25 -25.04 6.04
C PRO A 61 -13.65 -24.41 6.00
N THR A 62 -14.68 -25.20 6.37
CA THR A 62 -16.07 -24.78 6.52
C THR A 62 -16.63 -25.35 7.84
N PRO A 63 -17.03 -24.49 8.80
CA PRO A 63 -17.69 -24.92 10.03
C PRO A 63 -19.03 -25.63 9.76
N PRO A 64 -19.47 -26.58 10.60
CA PRO A 64 -20.84 -27.09 10.58
C PRO A 64 -21.88 -25.98 10.83
N ALA A 65 -23.00 -25.99 10.11
CA ALA A 65 -24.01 -24.93 10.20
C ALA A 65 -24.54 -24.68 11.64
N ILE A 66 -24.67 -25.74 12.45
CA ILE A 66 -25.09 -25.64 13.86
C ILE A 66 -24.04 -24.89 14.69
N GLU A 67 -22.75 -25.15 14.45
CA GLU A 67 -21.65 -24.46 15.13
C GLU A 67 -21.61 -22.98 14.74
N THR A 68 -21.74 -22.67 13.45
CA THR A 68 -21.86 -21.28 12.96
C THR A 68 -23.03 -20.55 13.59
N GLN A 69 -24.21 -21.19 13.68
CA GLN A 69 -25.41 -20.60 14.27
C GLN A 69 -25.22 -20.30 15.76
N VAL A 70 -24.72 -21.26 16.54
CA VAL A 70 -24.48 -21.08 17.98
C VAL A 70 -23.40 -20.03 18.24
N ALA A 71 -22.28 -20.06 17.51
CA ALA A 71 -21.21 -19.08 17.65
C ALA A 71 -21.67 -17.65 17.27
N THR A 72 -22.42 -17.51 16.18
CA THR A 72 -22.96 -16.20 15.76
C THR A 72 -24.00 -15.68 16.74
N TRP A 73 -24.83 -16.55 17.30
CA TRP A 73 -25.81 -16.17 18.34
C TRP A 73 -25.10 -15.71 19.62
N LEU A 74 -24.07 -16.45 20.09
CA LEU A 74 -23.28 -16.05 21.25
C LEU A 74 -22.61 -14.69 21.02
N LEU A 75 -21.96 -14.48 19.87
CA LEU A 75 -21.28 -13.21 19.55
C LEU A 75 -22.24 -12.00 19.51
N ARG A 76 -23.44 -12.18 18.95
CA ARG A 76 -24.45 -11.11 18.87
C ARG A 76 -25.06 -10.74 20.22
N ASN A 77 -25.04 -11.66 21.19
CA ASN A 77 -25.63 -11.48 22.52
C ASN A 77 -24.58 -11.32 23.63
N SER A 78 -23.28 -11.26 23.31
CA SER A 78 -22.20 -11.13 24.31
C SER A 78 -21.93 -9.70 24.76
N VAL A 79 -22.35 -8.70 23.98
CA VAL A 79 -22.19 -7.27 24.31
C VAL A 79 -23.44 -6.80 25.08
N SER A 80 -23.25 -6.15 26.23
CA SER A 80 -24.39 -5.62 27.01
C SER A 80 -25.10 -4.50 26.24
N ALA A 81 -26.41 -4.32 26.50
CA ALA A 81 -27.19 -3.26 25.86
C ALA A 81 -26.62 -1.85 26.12
N GLU A 82 -26.06 -1.63 27.31
CA GLU A 82 -25.37 -0.39 27.68
C GLU A 82 -24.07 -0.18 26.87
N ALA A 83 -23.23 -1.21 26.75
CA ALA A 83 -22.00 -1.12 25.96
C ALA A 83 -22.29 -0.92 24.46
N ALA A 84 -23.28 -1.62 23.92
CA ALA A 84 -23.73 -1.48 22.53
C ALA A 84 -24.33 -0.09 22.23
N ALA A 85 -24.97 0.55 23.22
CA ALA A 85 -25.55 1.89 23.07
C ALA A 85 -24.50 3.03 23.06
N ARG A 86 -23.22 2.74 23.34
CA ARG A 86 -22.15 3.75 23.24
C ARG A 86 -21.99 4.21 21.79
N VAL A 87 -21.90 5.52 21.60
CA VAL A 87 -21.61 6.18 20.32
C VAL A 87 -20.18 6.70 20.32
N ASN A 88 -19.56 6.78 19.15
CA ASN A 88 -18.21 7.33 19.03
C ASN A 88 -18.20 8.83 19.44
N PRO A 89 -17.44 9.23 20.48
CA PRO A 89 -17.39 10.62 20.93
C PRO A 89 -16.50 11.50 20.05
N LEU A 90 -15.75 10.92 19.11
CA LEU A 90 -14.85 11.64 18.21
C LEU A 90 -15.57 12.04 16.92
N LYS A 91 -15.30 13.26 16.46
CA LYS A 91 -15.75 13.72 15.15
C LYS A 91 -15.03 12.92 14.07
N PRO A 92 -15.71 12.38 13.04
CA PRO A 92 -15.06 11.69 11.92
C PRO A 92 -14.46 12.69 10.93
N ASP A 93 -13.49 13.48 11.39
CA ASP A 93 -12.65 14.32 10.56
C ASP A 93 -11.42 13.54 10.02
N GLU A 94 -10.73 14.12 9.06
CA GLU A 94 -9.61 13.48 8.36
C GLU A 94 -8.49 13.07 9.33
N ALA A 95 -8.18 13.89 10.34
CA ALA A 95 -7.18 13.57 11.36
C ALA A 95 -7.58 12.38 12.24
N THR A 96 -8.85 12.31 12.65
CA THR A 96 -9.40 11.19 13.44
C THR A 96 -9.41 9.90 12.62
N ILE A 97 -9.82 9.96 11.36
CA ILE A 97 -9.86 8.81 10.44
C ILE A 97 -8.42 8.34 10.11
N ALA A 98 -7.48 9.26 9.86
CA ALA A 98 -6.08 8.92 9.57
C ALA A 98 -5.37 8.28 10.77
N ALA A 99 -5.58 8.79 11.98
CA ALA A 99 -5.08 8.16 13.21
C ALA A 99 -5.66 6.73 13.39
N GLY A 100 -6.96 6.56 13.13
CA GLY A 100 -7.62 5.26 13.16
C GLY A 100 -7.06 4.28 12.12
N ALA A 101 -6.78 4.78 10.91
CA ALA A 101 -6.15 4.00 9.84
C ALA A 101 -4.75 3.52 10.24
N ALA A 102 -3.94 4.37 10.88
CA ALA A 102 -2.62 4.01 11.37
C ALA A 102 -2.67 2.90 12.44
N THR A 103 -3.51 3.04 13.47
CA THR A 103 -3.68 2.00 14.49
C THR A 103 -4.23 0.70 13.88
N PHE A 104 -5.21 0.78 12.98
CA PHE A 104 -5.75 -0.38 12.28
C PHE A 104 -4.68 -1.08 11.40
N GLN A 105 -3.86 -0.33 10.68
CA GLN A 105 -2.78 -0.88 9.85
C GLN A 105 -1.72 -1.60 10.70
N GLN A 106 -1.37 -1.05 11.87
CA GLN A 106 -0.38 -1.65 12.78
C GLN A 106 -0.90 -2.88 13.54
N LYS A 107 -2.19 -2.90 13.91
CA LYS A 107 -2.76 -3.90 14.84
C LYS A 107 -3.67 -4.93 14.14
N CYS A 108 -4.48 -4.49 13.19
CA CYS A 108 -5.62 -5.25 12.67
C CYS A 108 -5.41 -5.78 11.24
N ALA A 109 -4.73 -5.02 10.38
CA ALA A 109 -4.62 -5.30 8.94
C ALA A 109 -3.90 -6.64 8.63
N THR A 110 -3.06 -7.15 9.53
CA THR A 110 -2.45 -8.49 9.42
C THR A 110 -3.50 -9.60 9.25
N CYS A 111 -4.66 -9.46 9.89
CA CYS A 111 -5.78 -10.40 9.80
C CYS A 111 -6.90 -9.88 8.88
N HIS A 112 -7.21 -8.58 8.96
CA HIS A 112 -8.34 -7.97 8.26
C HIS A 112 -8.02 -7.42 6.86
N ASN A 113 -6.76 -7.40 6.45
CA ASN A 113 -6.25 -6.62 5.30
C ASN A 113 -6.45 -5.10 5.49
N PHE A 114 -5.70 -4.26 4.77
CA PHE A 114 -5.83 -2.79 4.87
C PHE A 114 -7.22 -2.30 4.43
N ASP A 115 -7.81 -3.00 3.46
CA ASP A 115 -9.15 -2.75 2.95
C ASP A 115 -10.25 -3.45 3.79
N GLY A 116 -9.92 -4.07 4.92
CA GLY A 116 -10.92 -4.76 5.75
C GLY A 116 -11.57 -5.98 5.10
N SER A 117 -11.05 -6.53 3.99
CA SER A 117 -11.62 -7.69 3.32
C SER A 117 -11.42 -9.02 4.05
N GLY A 118 -10.42 -9.14 4.92
CA GLY A 118 -10.02 -10.40 5.55
C GLY A 118 -9.10 -11.29 4.68
N HIS A 119 -8.82 -10.88 3.44
CA HIS A 119 -7.99 -11.64 2.51
C HIS A 119 -6.49 -11.44 2.77
N THR A 120 -6.01 -12.13 3.81
CA THR A 120 -4.57 -12.27 4.09
C THR A 120 -4.22 -13.73 4.32
N THR A 121 -2.93 -14.07 4.22
CA THR A 121 -2.42 -15.41 4.54
C THR A 121 -2.89 -15.92 5.90
N ILE A 122 -3.13 -15.02 6.87
CA ILE A 122 -3.64 -15.37 8.19
C ILE A 122 -5.18 -15.36 8.19
N GLY A 123 -5.81 -14.31 7.67
CA GLY A 123 -7.27 -14.11 7.75
C GLY A 123 -8.10 -15.22 7.09
N GLU A 124 -7.58 -15.83 6.02
CA GLU A 124 -8.23 -16.94 5.30
C GLU A 124 -8.07 -18.31 5.97
N HIS A 125 -7.09 -18.44 6.88
CA HIS A 125 -6.65 -19.71 7.48
C HIS A 125 -6.92 -19.83 8.99
N VAL A 126 -7.29 -18.74 9.66
CA VAL A 126 -7.78 -18.78 11.05
C VAL A 126 -9.20 -19.37 11.13
N TYR A 127 -9.56 -19.88 12.30
CA TYR A 127 -10.88 -20.46 12.58
C TYR A 127 -11.54 -19.74 13.76
N PRO A 128 -12.73 -19.13 13.59
CA PRO A 128 -13.40 -18.86 12.32
C PRO A 128 -12.54 -17.94 11.43
N ARG A 129 -12.79 -17.98 10.11
CA ARG A 129 -12.16 -17.07 9.15
C ARG A 129 -12.48 -15.61 9.49
N VAL A 130 -11.58 -14.71 9.13
CA VAL A 130 -11.80 -13.28 9.30
C VAL A 130 -12.98 -12.83 8.42
N PRO A 131 -14.01 -12.17 8.97
CA PRO A 131 -15.11 -11.66 8.18
C PRO A 131 -14.69 -10.41 7.38
N ALA A 132 -15.29 -10.23 6.20
CA ALA A 132 -15.22 -8.98 5.48
C ALA A 132 -15.86 -7.86 6.33
N LEU A 133 -15.04 -6.94 6.83
CA LEU A 133 -15.48 -5.87 7.72
C LEU A 133 -16.51 -4.94 7.04
N ARG A 134 -16.53 -4.89 5.72
CA ARG A 134 -17.51 -4.13 4.92
C ARG A 134 -18.94 -4.62 5.07
N GLU A 135 -19.11 -5.92 5.24
CA GLU A 135 -20.42 -6.54 5.44
C GLU A 135 -20.83 -6.46 6.91
N LEU A 136 -19.84 -6.58 7.81
CA LEU A 136 -20.06 -6.64 9.25
C LEU A 136 -20.22 -5.26 9.92
N VAL A 137 -19.38 -4.27 9.58
CA VAL A 137 -19.41 -2.94 10.20
C VAL A 137 -20.76 -2.24 10.04
N PRO A 138 -21.42 -2.21 8.85
CA PRO A 138 -22.72 -1.53 8.70
C PRO A 138 -23.84 -2.11 9.57
N VAL A 139 -23.76 -3.39 9.96
CA VAL A 139 -24.80 -4.06 10.78
C VAL A 139 -24.47 -4.09 12.28
N LEU A 140 -23.32 -3.54 12.69
CA LEU A 140 -22.94 -3.37 14.09
C LEU A 140 -23.09 -1.90 14.53
N THR A 141 -23.37 -1.69 15.81
CA THR A 141 -23.28 -0.38 16.48
C THR A 141 -21.82 0.00 16.75
N ASP A 142 -21.56 1.30 16.93
CA ASP A 142 -20.22 1.80 17.30
C ASP A 142 -19.73 1.19 18.62
N GLY A 143 -20.61 1.08 19.63
CA GLY A 143 -20.32 0.43 20.90
C GLY A 143 -19.99 -1.06 20.78
N GLN A 144 -20.66 -1.81 19.91
CA GLN A 144 -20.29 -3.20 19.62
C GLN A 144 -18.90 -3.31 18.98
N ILE A 145 -18.60 -2.48 17.97
CA ILE A 145 -17.28 -2.48 17.31
C ILE A 145 -16.19 -2.13 18.33
N PHE A 146 -16.42 -1.13 19.18
CA PHE A 146 -15.53 -0.78 20.29
C PHE A 146 -15.28 -1.98 21.21
N THR A 147 -16.33 -2.63 21.70
CA THR A 147 -16.22 -3.76 22.62
C THR A 147 -15.46 -4.93 22.00
N TYR A 148 -15.72 -5.28 20.73
CA TYR A 148 -14.99 -6.36 20.06
C TYR A 148 -13.50 -6.05 19.83
N ILE A 149 -13.12 -4.78 19.68
CA ILE A 149 -11.70 -4.38 19.62
C ILE A 149 -11.07 -4.41 21.02
N ASN A 150 -11.75 -3.87 22.03
CA ASN A 150 -11.24 -3.79 23.40
C ASN A 150 -11.06 -5.20 24.03
N ASP A 151 -12.12 -6.00 24.02
CA ASP A 151 -12.20 -7.27 24.74
C ASP A 151 -11.74 -8.47 23.87
N GLY A 152 -11.55 -8.25 22.58
CA GLY A 152 -11.33 -9.30 21.59
C GLY A 152 -12.57 -10.17 21.38
N ILE A 153 -12.39 -11.32 20.72
CA ILE A 153 -13.46 -12.30 20.53
C ILE A 153 -12.97 -13.69 20.97
N ARG A 154 -13.54 -14.17 22.08
CA ARG A 154 -13.19 -15.46 22.70
C ARG A 154 -13.36 -16.62 21.72
N ASN A 155 -12.41 -17.56 21.74
CA ASN A 155 -12.33 -18.72 20.84
C ASN A 155 -12.15 -18.34 19.35
N THR A 156 -11.53 -17.19 19.07
CA THR A 156 -11.12 -16.77 17.72
C THR A 156 -9.67 -16.26 17.74
N ALA A 157 -9.14 -15.89 16.56
CA ALA A 157 -7.85 -15.23 16.44
C ALA A 157 -7.87 -13.71 16.76
N MET A 158 -9.01 -13.12 17.14
CA MET A 158 -9.11 -11.70 17.46
C MET A 158 -8.78 -11.44 18.95
N PRO A 159 -7.61 -10.83 19.25
CA PRO A 159 -7.17 -10.62 20.63
C PRO A 159 -7.89 -9.43 21.27
N ALA A 160 -7.86 -9.37 22.60
CA ALA A 160 -8.12 -8.14 23.35
C ALA A 160 -6.95 -7.16 23.14
N TRP A 161 -7.25 -5.88 22.92
CA TRP A 161 -6.25 -4.84 22.71
C TRP A 161 -6.21 -3.88 23.89
N ASP A 162 -5.07 -3.85 24.60
CA ASP A 162 -4.76 -2.83 25.61
C ASP A 162 -4.36 -1.52 24.91
N LEU A 163 -5.38 -0.84 24.38
CA LEU A 163 -5.26 0.46 23.69
C LEU A 163 -6.02 1.54 24.47
N PRO A 164 -5.53 2.80 24.47
CA PRO A 164 -6.31 3.91 24.98
C PRO A 164 -7.68 3.99 24.30
N GLU A 165 -8.75 4.22 25.06
CA GLU A 165 -10.13 4.31 24.54
C GLU A 165 -10.25 5.25 23.32
N ARG A 166 -9.49 6.35 23.31
CA ARG A 166 -9.43 7.28 22.17
C ARG A 166 -8.96 6.60 20.87
N GLU A 167 -7.95 5.75 20.92
CA GLU A 167 -7.43 5.06 19.74
C GLU A 167 -8.42 4.03 19.21
N ILE A 168 -9.11 3.30 20.10
CA ILE A 168 -10.18 2.38 19.71
C ILE A 168 -11.30 3.16 19.01
N TRP A 169 -11.71 4.31 19.54
CA TRP A 169 -12.68 5.20 18.87
C TRP A 169 -12.19 5.76 17.54
N GLN A 170 -10.88 6.04 17.39
CA GLN A 170 -10.30 6.41 16.09
C GLN A 170 -10.40 5.24 15.10
N VAL A 171 -10.10 4.00 15.52
CA VAL A 171 -10.28 2.80 14.68
C VAL A 171 -11.75 2.61 14.30
N VAL A 172 -12.72 2.80 15.22
CA VAL A 172 -14.16 2.77 14.89
C VAL A 172 -14.50 3.82 13.83
N ALA A 173 -13.97 5.05 13.94
CA ALA A 173 -14.17 6.09 12.94
C ALA A 173 -13.59 5.72 11.57
N PHE A 174 -12.39 5.11 11.54
CA PHE A 174 -11.80 4.57 10.30
C PHE A 174 -12.63 3.42 9.72
N LEU A 175 -13.11 2.49 10.54
CA LEU A 175 -13.92 1.34 10.08
C LEU A 175 -15.22 1.78 9.41
N ARG A 176 -15.86 2.86 9.90
CA ARG A 176 -17.01 3.51 9.25
C ARG A 176 -16.67 4.16 7.89
N HIS A 177 -15.39 4.37 7.61
CA HIS A 177 -14.86 5.06 6.43
C HIS A 177 -13.84 4.22 5.65
N LEU A 178 -13.91 2.88 5.74
CA LEU A 178 -13.01 1.98 5.02
C LEU A 178 -12.91 2.39 3.53
N PRO A 179 -11.69 2.49 2.94
CA PRO A 179 -11.51 2.66 1.49
C PRO A 179 -12.20 1.49 0.77
N PRO A 180 -12.56 1.54 -0.53
CA PRO A 180 -13.27 0.44 -1.22
C PRO A 180 -12.45 -0.86 -1.36
N ALA A 181 -13.12 -1.97 -1.71
CA ALA A 181 -12.58 -3.33 -1.64
C ALA A 181 -11.63 -3.67 -2.78
N VAL A 182 -10.63 -4.51 -2.50
CA VAL A 182 -9.81 -5.18 -3.53
C VAL A 182 -10.12 -6.68 -3.49
N PRO A 183 -10.95 -7.20 -4.42
CA PRO A 183 -11.28 -8.64 -4.46
C PRO A 183 -10.05 -9.50 -4.79
N PRO A 184 -9.90 -10.71 -4.21
CA PRO A 184 -8.86 -11.63 -4.61
C PRO A 184 -9.30 -12.49 -5.79
N GLY A 185 -8.38 -12.74 -6.71
CA GLY A 185 -8.42 -13.92 -7.58
C GLY A 185 -8.99 -13.75 -8.98
N GLU A 186 -9.77 -12.71 -9.29
CA GLU A 186 -10.16 -12.40 -10.68
C GLU A 186 -9.98 -10.92 -11.05
N PRO A 187 -9.50 -10.62 -12.27
CA PRO A 187 -9.31 -9.26 -12.74
C PRO A 187 -10.61 -8.69 -13.33
N ASN A 188 -11.22 -7.71 -12.66
CA ASN A 188 -12.08 -6.72 -13.31
C ASN A 188 -11.86 -5.37 -12.62
N ASN A 189 -11.26 -4.36 -13.26
CA ASN A 189 -11.61 -3.79 -14.58
C ASN A 189 -13.10 -3.41 -14.69
N THR A 190 -13.62 -2.64 -13.73
CA THR A 190 -14.24 -1.37 -14.15
C THR A 190 -14.08 -0.29 -13.08
N PRO A 191 -13.53 0.88 -13.43
CA PRO A 191 -13.77 2.12 -12.70
C PRO A 191 -15.26 2.41 -12.58
N ALA A 192 -15.61 3.44 -11.81
CA ALA A 192 -16.71 4.29 -12.25
C ALA A 192 -16.37 4.74 -13.69
N PRO A 193 -17.10 4.27 -14.73
CA PRO A 193 -16.76 4.65 -16.09
C PRO A 193 -16.77 6.18 -16.18
N ILE A 194 -15.82 6.74 -16.92
CA ILE A 194 -15.87 8.17 -17.28
C ILE A 194 -17.30 8.43 -17.74
N THR A 195 -18.01 9.31 -17.03
CA THR A 195 -19.43 9.56 -17.27
C THR A 195 -19.59 9.87 -18.75
N ALA A 196 -20.36 9.06 -19.49
CA ALA A 196 -20.28 9.05 -20.95
C ALA A 196 -20.52 10.47 -21.53
N GLY A 197 -19.52 11.03 -22.21
CA GLY A 197 -19.52 12.42 -22.68
C GLY A 197 -18.76 13.44 -21.82
N ALA A 198 -18.18 13.03 -20.69
CA ALA A 198 -17.31 13.88 -19.88
C ALA A 198 -16.00 14.19 -20.63
N HIS A 199 -15.66 15.47 -20.66
CA HIS A 199 -14.45 16.06 -21.22
C HIS A 199 -13.59 16.71 -20.14
N TYR A 200 -12.35 17.01 -20.49
CA TYR A 200 -11.37 17.69 -19.64
C TYR A 200 -11.66 19.21 -19.59
N VAL A 201 -11.55 19.81 -18.40
CA VAL A 201 -11.87 21.23 -18.13
C VAL A 201 -10.68 22.04 -17.60
N GLY A 202 -9.55 21.39 -17.32
CA GLY A 202 -8.35 21.99 -16.76
C GLY A 202 -8.43 22.26 -15.25
N SER A 203 -7.27 22.32 -14.61
CA SER A 203 -7.12 22.45 -13.15
C SER A 203 -7.74 23.74 -12.60
N ALA A 204 -7.83 24.80 -13.41
CA ALA A 204 -8.45 26.07 -13.02
C ALA A 204 -9.94 25.94 -12.66
N ALA A 205 -10.67 25.00 -13.28
CA ALA A 205 -12.06 24.72 -12.93
C ALA A 205 -12.20 24.17 -11.50
N CYS A 206 -11.19 23.47 -11.00
CA CYS A 206 -11.17 22.86 -9.67
C CYS A 206 -10.93 23.88 -8.55
N GLU A 207 -10.28 25.02 -8.83
CA GLU A 207 -9.80 25.99 -7.83
C GLU A 207 -10.95 26.52 -6.95
N SER A 208 -12.10 26.84 -7.53
CA SER A 208 -13.22 27.48 -6.82
C SER A 208 -13.74 26.65 -5.63
N CYS A 209 -13.77 25.32 -5.77
CA CYS A 209 -14.20 24.36 -4.76
C CYS A 209 -13.03 23.80 -3.92
N HIS A 210 -11.84 23.67 -4.51
CA HIS A 210 -10.68 22.99 -3.90
C HIS A 210 -9.49 23.94 -3.64
N LYS A 211 -9.76 25.18 -3.23
CA LYS A 211 -8.79 26.28 -3.06
C LYS A 211 -7.47 25.87 -2.38
N GLU A 212 -7.54 25.18 -1.24
CA GLU A 212 -6.35 24.79 -0.47
C GLU A 212 -5.50 23.73 -1.20
N ILE A 213 -6.16 22.72 -1.79
CA ILE A 213 -5.50 21.67 -2.59
C ILE A 213 -4.87 22.30 -3.83
N TYR A 214 -5.59 23.16 -4.53
CA TYR A 214 -5.10 23.86 -5.72
C TYR A 214 -3.90 24.77 -5.39
N ALA A 215 -3.98 25.56 -4.32
CA ALA A 215 -2.90 26.46 -3.89
C ALA A 215 -1.61 25.70 -3.49
N ARG A 216 -1.74 24.51 -2.89
CA ARG A 216 -0.61 23.62 -2.60
C ARG A 216 -0.08 22.97 -3.89
N TRP A 217 -0.96 22.43 -4.73
CA TRP A 217 -0.58 21.77 -5.99
C TRP A 217 0.16 22.73 -6.92
N LYS A 218 -0.30 23.98 -7.01
CA LYS A 218 0.31 25.02 -7.86
C LYS A 218 1.75 25.38 -7.49
N GLN A 219 2.22 25.00 -6.30
CA GLN A 219 3.62 25.17 -5.87
C GLN A 219 4.48 23.92 -6.16
N THR A 220 3.88 22.79 -6.52
CA THR A 220 4.60 21.54 -6.81
C THR A 220 5.39 21.64 -8.10
N ARG A 221 6.38 20.75 -8.28
CA ARG A 221 7.08 20.62 -9.57
C ARG A 221 6.17 20.01 -10.65
N MET A 222 5.15 19.24 -10.28
CA MET A 222 4.17 18.68 -11.21
C MET A 222 3.37 19.77 -11.93
N ALA A 223 2.94 20.81 -11.21
CA ALA A 223 2.24 21.96 -11.78
C ALA A 223 3.12 22.92 -12.61
N ASN A 224 4.45 22.75 -12.55
CA ASN A 224 5.45 23.72 -12.99
C ASN A 224 6.65 23.06 -13.71
N VAL A 225 6.44 21.89 -14.32
CA VAL A 225 7.48 21.10 -15.02
C VAL A 225 7.76 21.63 -16.43
N VAL A 226 6.76 22.18 -17.12
CA VAL A 226 6.82 22.82 -18.44
C VAL A 226 6.42 24.29 -18.30
N ARG A 227 7.32 25.20 -18.68
CA ARG A 227 7.11 26.65 -18.56
C ARG A 227 7.46 27.37 -19.85
N ASP A 228 6.58 28.26 -20.30
CA ASP A 228 6.91 29.24 -21.34
C ASP A 228 7.76 30.35 -20.69
N PRO A 229 9.01 30.58 -21.13
CA PRO A 229 9.89 31.59 -20.51
C PRO A 229 9.41 33.03 -20.74
N ARG A 230 8.46 33.26 -21.65
CA ARG A 230 7.88 34.59 -21.92
C ARG A 230 6.78 34.95 -20.92
N GLU A 231 6.09 33.94 -20.39
CA GLU A 231 5.10 34.07 -19.31
C GLU A 231 5.73 33.90 -17.92
N HIS A 232 6.76 33.06 -17.83
CA HIS A 232 7.48 32.69 -16.61
C HIS A 232 9.00 32.85 -16.78
N PRO A 233 9.52 34.09 -16.87
CA PRO A 233 10.96 34.34 -17.02
C PRO A 233 11.76 33.86 -15.78
N ASP A 234 11.12 33.79 -14.61
CA ASP A 234 11.66 33.22 -13.37
C ASP A 234 11.94 31.71 -13.45
N ALA A 235 11.35 30.99 -14.42
CA ALA A 235 11.60 29.58 -14.65
C ALA A 235 12.97 29.31 -15.33
N VAL A 236 13.63 30.34 -15.87
CA VAL A 236 14.94 30.22 -16.52
C VAL A 236 16.04 30.38 -15.47
N ILE A 237 16.72 29.27 -15.11
CA ILE A 237 17.75 29.27 -14.07
C ILE A 237 19.11 29.82 -14.55
N PRO A 238 19.64 29.48 -15.75
CA PRO A 238 20.91 30.03 -16.20
C PRO A 238 20.75 31.44 -16.77
N ASP A 239 21.84 32.19 -16.66
CA ASP A 239 22.01 33.49 -17.30
C ASP A 239 22.40 33.31 -18.77
N PHE A 240 21.42 33.44 -19.67
CA PHE A 240 21.60 33.37 -21.13
C PHE A 240 22.45 34.52 -21.71
N SER A 241 22.74 35.59 -20.96
CA SER A 241 23.62 36.67 -21.44
C SER A 241 25.10 36.29 -21.40
N LYS A 242 25.45 35.23 -20.66
CA LYS A 242 26.82 34.71 -20.57
C LYS A 242 27.10 33.74 -21.73
N PRO A 243 28.11 34.01 -22.58
CA PRO A 243 28.43 33.11 -23.68
C PRO A 243 29.02 31.79 -23.17
N ASP A 244 28.50 30.67 -23.67
CA ASP A 244 29.09 29.33 -23.53
C ASP A 244 29.12 28.68 -24.94
N PRO A 245 30.23 28.01 -25.36
CA PRO A 245 30.32 27.37 -26.68
C PRO A 245 29.28 26.27 -26.95
N LYS A 246 28.56 25.78 -25.93
CA LYS A 246 27.46 24.81 -26.07
C LYS A 246 26.11 25.48 -26.30
N LEU A 247 25.98 26.76 -25.97
CA LEU A 247 24.74 27.53 -26.11
C LEU A 247 24.68 28.10 -27.53
N THR A 248 24.16 27.30 -28.46
CA THR A 248 24.06 27.64 -29.90
C THR A 248 22.72 28.26 -30.29
N PHE A 249 21.92 28.68 -29.31
CA PHE A 249 20.60 29.29 -29.46
C PHE A 249 20.40 30.38 -28.41
N SER A 250 19.49 31.31 -28.68
CA SER A 250 19.11 32.40 -27.78
C SER A 250 17.91 32.01 -26.90
N LEU A 251 17.60 32.82 -25.88
CA LEU A 251 16.36 32.62 -25.11
C LEU A 251 15.09 32.88 -25.95
N GLU A 252 15.19 33.67 -27.03
CA GLU A 252 14.06 33.96 -27.94
C GLU A 252 13.67 32.73 -28.78
N ASP A 253 14.60 31.80 -29.00
CA ASP A 253 14.34 30.52 -29.70
C ASP A 253 13.60 29.50 -28.81
N VAL A 254 13.51 29.75 -27.49
CA VAL A 254 12.93 28.84 -26.51
C VAL A 254 11.42 29.08 -26.39
N ALA A 255 10.63 28.12 -26.85
CA ALA A 255 9.19 28.07 -26.61
C ALA A 255 8.86 27.47 -25.22
N PHE A 256 9.61 26.46 -24.77
CA PHE A 256 9.43 25.86 -23.44
C PHE A 256 10.74 25.51 -22.74
N VAL A 257 10.73 25.65 -21.42
CA VAL A 257 11.71 25.12 -20.47
C VAL A 257 11.10 23.93 -19.73
N TYR A 258 11.76 22.77 -19.77
CA TYR A 258 11.36 21.59 -19.01
C TYR A 258 12.32 21.35 -17.83
N GLY A 259 11.76 21.20 -16.63
CA GLY A 259 12.48 20.80 -15.43
C GLY A 259 13.10 21.95 -14.62
N SER A 260 13.26 21.71 -13.32
CA SER A 260 13.66 22.74 -12.35
C SER A 260 14.42 22.21 -11.12
N ARG A 261 14.78 20.92 -11.09
CA ARG A 261 15.44 20.26 -9.93
C ARG A 261 16.89 19.84 -10.19
N TRP A 262 17.10 18.96 -11.18
CA TRP A 262 18.43 18.42 -11.51
C TRP A 262 19.01 19.02 -12.79
N LYS A 263 18.13 19.26 -13.78
CA LYS A 263 18.49 19.82 -15.08
C LYS A 263 17.34 20.62 -15.67
N GLN A 264 17.66 21.54 -16.57
CA GLN A 264 16.70 22.18 -17.47
C GLN A 264 17.00 21.83 -18.92
N ARG A 265 15.95 21.51 -19.68
CA ARG A 265 16.01 21.32 -21.14
C ARG A 265 15.15 22.37 -21.83
N TYR A 266 15.57 22.77 -23.01
CA TYR A 266 14.97 23.87 -23.77
C TYR A 266 14.41 23.33 -25.06
N PHE A 267 13.24 23.82 -25.47
CA PHE A 267 12.52 23.33 -26.64
C PHE A 267 12.04 24.49 -27.48
N THR A 268 12.20 24.38 -28.79
CA THR A 268 11.66 25.32 -29.78
C THR A 268 10.39 24.76 -30.41
N ARG A 269 9.50 25.62 -30.91
CA ARG A 269 8.25 25.21 -31.58
C ARG A 269 8.43 25.20 -33.10
N LYS A 270 7.98 24.14 -33.77
CA LYS A 270 7.98 24.02 -35.24
C LYS A 270 6.66 23.43 -35.72
N GLY A 271 5.82 24.28 -36.29
CA GLY A 271 4.40 23.95 -36.51
C GLY A 271 3.71 23.72 -35.17
N ASP A 272 3.00 22.61 -35.01
CA ASP A 272 2.25 22.27 -33.80
C ASP A 272 2.96 21.25 -32.90
N ASP A 273 4.28 21.11 -33.05
CA ASP A 273 5.13 20.25 -32.21
C ASP A 273 6.31 21.06 -31.63
N TYR A 274 6.95 20.51 -30.61
CA TYR A 274 8.15 21.07 -30.00
C TYR A 274 9.34 20.13 -30.20
N PHE A 275 10.54 20.69 -30.27
CA PHE A 275 11.77 19.97 -30.56
C PHE A 275 12.90 20.39 -29.62
N PRO A 276 13.68 19.45 -29.08
CA PRO A 276 14.73 19.75 -28.11
C PRO A 276 15.88 20.56 -28.74
N LEU A 277 16.27 21.65 -28.08
CA LEU A 277 17.45 22.43 -28.42
C LEU A 277 18.72 21.70 -27.91
N PRO A 278 19.90 21.88 -28.56
CA PRO A 278 21.06 21.00 -28.39
C PRO A 278 21.86 21.20 -27.09
N ALA A 279 21.33 21.92 -26.10
CA ALA A 279 21.95 22.10 -24.79
C ALA A 279 20.96 21.93 -23.64
N GLN A 280 21.47 21.48 -22.50
CA GLN A 280 20.75 21.41 -21.22
C GLN A 280 21.59 22.06 -20.12
N TRP A 281 20.92 22.63 -19.13
CA TRP A 281 21.56 23.20 -17.96
C TRP A 281 21.64 22.15 -16.85
N ASP A 282 22.83 21.92 -16.32
CA ASP A 282 23.08 21.13 -15.11
C ASP A 282 22.89 22.05 -13.89
N ILE A 283 21.80 21.85 -13.14
CA ILE A 283 21.44 22.71 -12.00
C ILE A 283 22.39 22.48 -10.82
N THR A 284 22.84 21.23 -10.62
CA THR A 284 23.74 20.85 -9.52
C THR A 284 25.11 21.50 -9.68
N HIS A 285 25.70 21.41 -10.88
CA HIS A 285 27.03 21.92 -11.17
C HIS A 285 27.06 23.32 -11.80
N LYS A 286 25.88 23.91 -12.05
CA LYS A 286 25.70 25.26 -12.60
C LYS A 286 26.49 25.47 -13.90
N ARG A 287 26.31 24.55 -14.86
CA ARG A 287 27.03 24.55 -16.14
C ARG A 287 26.15 24.09 -17.30
N TRP A 288 26.48 24.56 -18.50
CA TRP A 288 25.90 24.02 -19.73
C TRP A 288 26.54 22.67 -20.09
N LEU A 289 25.69 21.74 -20.56
CA LEU A 289 26.07 20.46 -21.14
C LEU A 289 25.40 20.33 -22.52
N PRO A 290 25.98 19.61 -23.49
CA PRO A 290 25.26 19.23 -24.69
C PRO A 290 24.02 18.41 -24.32
N TYR A 291 22.95 18.55 -25.10
CA TYR A 291 21.76 17.71 -24.96
C TYR A 291 21.43 17.00 -26.27
N HIS A 292 21.53 15.68 -26.20
CA HIS A 292 21.12 14.73 -27.20
C HIS A 292 20.79 13.41 -26.48
N VAL A 293 19.93 12.57 -27.06
CA VAL A 293 19.60 11.24 -26.52
C VAL A 293 20.40 10.20 -27.30
N PRO A 294 21.38 9.50 -26.70
CA PRO A 294 22.22 8.54 -27.41
C PRO A 294 21.41 7.40 -28.02
N MET A 295 21.86 6.90 -29.17
CA MET A 295 21.23 5.76 -29.87
C MET A 295 21.19 4.46 -29.06
N ASN A 296 22.03 4.31 -28.04
CA ASN A 296 22.07 3.17 -27.13
C ASN A 296 21.44 3.45 -25.75
N ALA A 297 20.68 4.55 -25.61
CA ALA A 297 20.00 4.91 -24.38
C ALA A 297 18.57 4.35 -24.33
N ASP A 298 17.56 5.14 -24.69
CA ASP A 298 16.16 4.72 -24.69
C ASP A 298 15.84 3.86 -25.93
N TRP A 299 14.98 2.85 -25.78
CA TRP A 299 14.66 1.85 -26.84
C TRP A 299 14.14 2.47 -28.15
N TRP A 300 13.52 3.65 -28.07
CA TRP A 300 12.99 4.37 -29.23
C TRP A 300 14.04 5.20 -29.98
N ALA A 301 15.21 5.46 -29.40
CA ALA A 301 16.21 6.33 -30.00
C ALA A 301 16.66 5.89 -31.41
N PRO A 302 16.90 4.58 -31.69
CA PRO A 302 17.17 4.07 -33.05
C PRO A 302 16.00 4.16 -34.05
N LEU A 303 14.78 4.39 -33.57
CA LEU A 303 13.56 4.45 -34.39
C LEU A 303 13.25 5.87 -34.88
N TYR A 304 13.97 6.86 -34.37
CA TYR A 304 13.94 8.25 -34.82
C TYR A 304 15.31 8.63 -35.40
N PRO A 305 15.37 9.53 -36.40
CA PRO A 305 16.65 10.05 -36.91
C PRO A 305 17.54 10.62 -35.81
N ASP A 306 18.86 10.62 -36.02
CA ASP A 306 19.85 11.07 -35.03
C ASP A 306 19.99 12.60 -34.94
N ASP A 307 18.85 13.27 -34.94
CA ASP A 307 18.71 14.72 -34.97
C ASP A 307 17.58 15.11 -34.02
N ASN A 308 17.91 15.99 -33.07
CA ASN A 308 16.94 16.54 -32.14
C ASN A 308 15.76 17.21 -32.85
N MET A 309 15.99 17.86 -34.01
CA MET A 309 14.94 18.50 -34.82
C MET A 309 14.05 17.52 -35.59
N GLN A 310 14.27 16.21 -35.40
CA GLN A 310 13.45 15.11 -35.91
C GLN A 310 12.91 14.21 -34.77
N ARG A 311 13.10 14.62 -33.50
CA ARG A 311 12.62 13.94 -32.28
C ARG A 311 11.59 14.83 -31.54
N PRO A 312 10.32 14.86 -32.00
CA PRO A 312 9.27 15.73 -31.44
C PRO A 312 8.89 15.36 -30.00
N THR A 313 8.46 16.34 -29.21
CA THR A 313 7.99 16.12 -27.83
C THR A 313 6.67 15.36 -27.75
N GLY A 314 5.78 15.51 -28.73
CA GLY A 314 4.46 14.87 -28.70
C GLY A 314 4.51 13.35 -28.41
N PRO A 315 5.24 12.56 -29.21
CA PRO A 315 5.40 11.13 -28.97
C PRO A 315 6.30 10.76 -27.78
N LEU A 316 7.26 11.63 -27.42
CA LEU A 316 8.38 11.28 -26.54
C LEU A 316 8.27 11.86 -25.12
N CYS A 317 7.38 12.82 -24.90
CA CYS A 317 7.32 13.61 -23.66
C CYS A 317 5.89 14.01 -23.27
N ASP A 318 5.06 14.48 -24.20
CA ASP A 318 3.97 15.39 -23.84
C ASP A 318 2.77 14.70 -23.15
N GLY A 319 2.52 13.42 -23.41
CA GLY A 319 1.51 12.66 -22.66
C GLY A 319 1.85 12.46 -21.17
N CYS A 320 3.11 12.65 -20.76
CA CYS A 320 3.50 12.71 -19.35
C CYS A 320 3.58 14.13 -18.77
N HIS A 321 3.59 15.17 -19.62
CA HIS A 321 3.85 16.56 -19.25
C HIS A 321 2.67 17.52 -19.53
N SER A 322 1.49 16.97 -19.79
CA SER A 322 0.26 17.71 -20.06
C SER A 322 -0.98 16.92 -19.61
N VAL A 323 -2.15 17.55 -19.70
CA VAL A 323 -3.46 16.92 -19.58
C VAL A 323 -4.07 16.76 -20.96
N ASN A 324 -4.54 15.54 -21.26
CA ASN A 324 -5.32 15.21 -22.46
C ASN A 324 -4.60 15.63 -23.77
N TYR A 325 -3.37 15.14 -23.95
CA TYR A 325 -2.64 15.28 -25.21
C TYR A 325 -3.31 14.46 -26.32
N ASP A 326 -3.85 15.14 -27.33
CA ASP A 326 -4.41 14.51 -28.51
C ASP A 326 -3.31 14.22 -29.54
N ILE A 327 -3.12 12.94 -29.88
CA ILE A 327 -2.04 12.50 -30.79
C ILE A 327 -2.24 12.90 -32.27
N LYS A 328 -3.45 13.30 -32.66
CA LYS A 328 -3.81 13.71 -34.02
C LYS A 328 -3.64 15.22 -34.20
N THR A 329 -4.20 16.01 -33.29
CA THR A 329 -4.21 17.49 -33.34
C THR A 329 -3.02 18.11 -32.64
N LYS A 330 -2.35 17.36 -31.75
CA LYS A 330 -1.28 17.83 -30.84
C LYS A 330 -1.73 18.87 -29.82
N SER A 331 -3.04 19.03 -29.64
CA SER A 331 -3.59 19.92 -28.60
C SER A 331 -3.54 19.27 -27.22
N VAL A 332 -3.41 20.10 -26.19
CA VAL A 332 -3.57 19.72 -24.78
C VAL A 332 -4.74 20.50 -24.18
N THR A 333 -5.36 19.99 -23.12
CA THR A 333 -6.29 20.81 -22.31
C THR A 333 -5.52 21.78 -21.42
N GLU A 334 -4.42 21.33 -20.83
CA GLU A 334 -3.46 22.19 -20.12
C GLU A 334 -2.06 21.58 -20.16
N TRP A 335 -1.03 22.43 -20.17
CA TRP A 335 0.35 22.02 -19.94
C TRP A 335 0.61 21.78 -18.45
N ASN A 336 1.63 20.97 -18.14
CA ASN A 336 1.97 20.45 -16.80
C ASN A 336 1.08 19.27 -16.36
N VAL A 337 1.46 18.65 -15.23
CA VAL A 337 0.71 17.54 -14.63
C VAL A 337 -0.42 18.11 -13.77
N GLY A 338 -1.53 18.38 -14.44
CA GLY A 338 -2.78 18.93 -13.89
C GLY A 338 -3.57 17.98 -12.97
N CYS A 339 -4.62 18.50 -12.33
CA CYS A 339 -5.56 17.73 -11.52
C CYS A 339 -6.14 16.55 -12.32
N GLU A 340 -6.64 16.81 -13.51
CA GLU A 340 -7.24 15.79 -14.39
C GLU A 340 -6.22 14.79 -14.94
N ALA A 341 -4.91 15.10 -14.86
CA ALA A 341 -3.86 14.14 -15.13
C ALA A 341 -3.91 12.96 -14.15
N CYS A 342 -4.36 13.17 -12.91
CA CYS A 342 -4.47 12.15 -11.86
C CYS A 342 -5.92 11.76 -11.53
N HIS A 343 -6.90 12.54 -11.98
CA HIS A 343 -8.33 12.38 -11.64
C HIS A 343 -9.24 12.07 -12.84
N GLY A 344 -8.71 12.08 -14.07
CA GLY A 344 -9.52 11.97 -15.29
C GLY A 344 -10.33 13.23 -15.59
N PRO A 345 -11.16 13.23 -16.64
CA PRO A 345 -11.95 14.39 -17.06
C PRO A 345 -13.00 14.79 -16.01
N GLY A 346 -12.96 16.05 -15.59
CA GLY A 346 -13.72 16.59 -14.46
C GLY A 346 -15.02 17.32 -14.80
N SER A 347 -15.36 17.52 -16.08
CA SER A 347 -16.58 18.27 -16.48
C SER A 347 -17.88 17.78 -15.80
N ALA A 348 -18.07 16.46 -15.72
CA ALA A 348 -19.24 15.88 -15.03
C ALA A 348 -19.27 16.22 -13.54
N HIS A 349 -18.11 16.33 -12.89
CA HIS A 349 -17.98 16.67 -11.49
C HIS A 349 -18.07 18.17 -11.20
N VAL A 350 -17.63 19.02 -12.14
CA VAL A 350 -17.85 20.46 -12.08
C VAL A 350 -19.35 20.79 -12.24
N ALA A 351 -20.08 20.01 -13.04
CA ALA A 351 -21.53 20.14 -13.18
C ALA A 351 -22.32 19.55 -12.00
N ASP A 352 -21.91 18.38 -11.49
CA ASP A 352 -22.52 17.70 -10.34
C ASP A 352 -21.43 17.14 -9.40
N PRO A 353 -21.09 17.85 -8.30
CA PRO A 353 -19.91 17.57 -7.46
C PRO A 353 -20.11 16.39 -6.47
N VAL A 354 -20.65 15.28 -6.95
CA VAL A 354 -20.79 14.03 -6.20
C VAL A 354 -19.55 13.13 -6.32
N ARG A 355 -19.41 12.16 -5.41
CA ARG A 355 -18.22 11.31 -5.29
C ARG A 355 -17.96 10.36 -6.48
N THR A 356 -18.93 10.20 -7.38
CA THR A 356 -18.95 9.23 -8.49
C THR A 356 -18.72 9.86 -9.87
N THR A 357 -18.72 11.19 -9.97
CA THR A 357 -18.53 11.93 -11.24
C THR A 357 -17.07 12.27 -11.56
N ILE A 358 -16.13 11.91 -10.69
CA ILE A 358 -14.68 12.02 -10.90
C ILE A 358 -13.95 10.85 -10.25
N VAL A 359 -12.79 10.44 -10.80
CA VAL A 359 -11.96 9.41 -10.18
C VAL A 359 -11.19 10.01 -8.99
N ASN A 360 -11.07 9.25 -7.91
CA ASN A 360 -10.14 9.56 -6.82
C ASN A 360 -9.19 8.36 -6.65
N PRO A 361 -7.88 8.48 -6.94
CA PRO A 361 -6.92 7.38 -6.81
C PRO A 361 -6.88 6.72 -5.43
N ALA A 362 -7.16 7.47 -4.35
CA ALA A 362 -7.24 6.92 -2.98
C ALA A 362 -8.52 6.09 -2.72
N ARG A 363 -9.39 5.95 -3.73
CA ARG A 363 -10.57 5.07 -3.76
C ARG A 363 -10.52 4.05 -4.90
N LEU A 364 -9.36 3.85 -5.51
CA LEU A 364 -9.13 2.72 -6.39
C LEU A 364 -8.53 1.56 -5.58
N ASP A 365 -8.49 0.37 -6.17
CA ASP A 365 -7.60 -0.68 -5.67
C ASP A 365 -6.13 -0.22 -5.74
N TYR A 366 -5.26 -0.88 -4.98
CA TYR A 366 -3.86 -0.43 -4.88
C TYR A 366 -3.09 -0.51 -6.21
N VAL A 367 -3.51 -1.34 -7.18
CA VAL A 367 -2.86 -1.41 -8.50
C VAL A 367 -3.25 -0.19 -9.32
N ALA A 368 -4.54 0.06 -9.53
CA ALA A 368 -5.01 1.22 -10.28
C ALA A 368 -4.67 2.57 -9.59
N ALA A 369 -4.57 2.57 -8.25
CA ALA A 369 -4.04 3.68 -7.46
C ALA A 369 -2.57 3.97 -7.76
N ASN A 370 -1.73 2.95 -7.92
CA ASN A 370 -0.32 3.10 -8.29
C ASN A 370 -0.12 3.40 -9.78
N ASP A 371 -0.94 2.82 -10.67
CA ASP A 371 -0.95 3.06 -12.12
C ASP A 371 -1.08 4.57 -12.45
N THR A 372 -1.81 5.31 -11.62
CA THR A 372 -1.93 6.78 -11.65
C THR A 372 -0.56 7.47 -11.67
N CYS A 373 0.43 6.95 -10.93
CA CYS A 373 1.80 7.46 -10.88
C CYS A 373 2.72 6.74 -11.89
N ILE A 374 2.60 5.41 -11.99
CA ILE A 374 3.49 4.55 -12.80
C ILE A 374 3.43 4.94 -14.28
N ARG A 375 2.29 5.39 -14.81
CA ARG A 375 2.15 5.85 -16.21
C ARG A 375 3.16 6.92 -16.65
N CYS A 376 3.72 7.69 -15.71
CA CYS A 376 4.74 8.71 -15.95
C CYS A 376 6.07 8.35 -15.30
N HIS A 377 6.03 7.82 -14.07
CA HIS A 377 7.20 7.45 -13.26
C HIS A 377 7.74 6.04 -13.55
N SER A 378 7.53 5.54 -14.77
CA SER A 378 8.17 4.31 -15.26
C SER A 378 8.81 4.53 -16.63
N GLN A 379 9.76 3.65 -16.95
CA GLN A 379 10.22 3.44 -18.31
C GLN A 379 9.55 2.19 -18.86
N GLY A 380 9.26 2.18 -20.16
CA GLY A 380 8.56 1.09 -20.82
C GLY A 380 8.15 1.44 -22.24
N ARG A 381 7.17 0.69 -22.77
CA ARG A 381 6.66 0.83 -24.14
C ARG A 381 5.16 0.55 -24.23
N PRO A 382 4.42 1.23 -25.12
CA PRO A 382 3.02 0.90 -25.41
C PRO A 382 2.85 -0.57 -25.84
N LYS A 383 1.72 -1.18 -25.48
CA LYS A 383 1.33 -2.54 -25.91
C LYS A 383 1.19 -2.67 -27.42
N THR A 384 0.77 -1.59 -28.09
CA THR A 384 0.72 -1.46 -29.54
C THR A 384 1.57 -0.25 -29.94
N ASN A 385 2.65 -0.50 -30.68
CA ASN A 385 3.55 0.54 -31.19
C ASN A 385 4.17 0.01 -32.50
N PRO A 386 4.30 0.82 -33.57
CA PRO A 386 3.93 2.24 -33.66
C PRO A 386 2.41 2.46 -33.68
N ILE A 387 1.99 3.66 -33.27
CA ILE A 387 0.61 4.16 -33.38
C ILE A 387 0.62 5.24 -34.46
N ASP A 388 -0.23 5.12 -35.49
CA ASP A 388 -0.26 6.03 -36.65
C ASP A 388 1.11 6.26 -37.31
N GLY A 389 1.97 5.24 -37.31
CA GLY A 389 3.32 5.32 -37.87
C GLY A 389 4.35 6.08 -37.00
N LYS A 390 4.04 6.41 -35.74
CA LYS A 390 4.98 7.00 -34.77
C LYS A 390 5.18 6.09 -33.56
N TYR A 391 6.36 6.16 -32.96
CA TYR A 391 6.70 5.41 -31.75
C TYR A 391 6.55 6.30 -30.51
N TYR A 392 5.66 5.92 -29.60
CA TYR A 392 5.39 6.68 -28.38
C TYR A 392 6.14 6.10 -27.18
N ASP A 393 6.61 6.97 -26.28
CA ASP A 393 7.30 6.63 -25.01
C ASP A 393 6.45 6.94 -23.76
N TRP A 394 5.12 6.84 -23.93
CA TRP A 394 4.12 7.00 -22.87
C TRP A 394 2.85 6.20 -23.22
N PRO A 395 1.99 5.83 -22.25
CA PRO A 395 0.86 4.93 -22.48
C PRO A 395 -0.32 5.62 -23.18
N VAL A 396 -0.24 5.72 -24.51
CA VAL A 396 -1.27 6.32 -25.37
C VAL A 396 -2.62 5.65 -25.17
N GLY A 397 -3.67 6.43 -24.94
CA GLY A 397 -5.04 5.95 -24.71
C GLY A 397 -5.35 5.55 -23.27
N PHE A 398 -4.35 5.44 -22.38
CA PHE A 398 -4.57 5.23 -20.97
C PHE A 398 -5.18 6.47 -20.31
N HIS A 399 -6.21 6.28 -19.49
CA HIS A 399 -6.73 7.27 -18.57
C HIS A 399 -7.10 6.63 -17.24
N MET A 400 -7.35 7.47 -16.23
CA MET A 400 -7.57 7.04 -14.85
C MET A 400 -8.65 5.96 -14.75
N GLY A 401 -8.29 4.90 -14.02
CA GLY A 401 -9.12 3.73 -13.79
C GLY A 401 -9.04 2.66 -14.89
N LEU A 402 -8.61 2.97 -16.12
CA LEU A 402 -8.20 1.86 -17.00
C LEU A 402 -7.04 1.12 -16.34
N LYS A 403 -6.82 -0.12 -16.76
CA LYS A 403 -5.68 -0.91 -16.29
C LYS A 403 -4.46 -0.56 -17.11
N LEU A 404 -3.40 -0.04 -16.49
CA LEU A 404 -2.23 0.44 -17.21
C LEU A 404 -1.56 -0.68 -18.02
N ALA A 405 -1.56 -1.89 -17.48
CA ALA A 405 -1.04 -3.09 -18.13
C ALA A 405 -1.75 -3.47 -19.44
N ASP A 406 -2.91 -2.90 -19.78
CA ASP A 406 -3.58 -3.11 -21.07
C ASP A 406 -3.04 -2.13 -22.15
N PHE A 407 -2.32 -1.08 -21.75
CA PHE A 407 -1.76 -0.03 -22.61
C PHE A 407 -0.22 0.01 -22.58
N TRP A 408 0.40 -0.43 -21.49
CA TRP A 408 1.82 -0.27 -21.19
C TRP A 408 2.46 -1.62 -20.85
N ASN A 409 3.66 -1.86 -21.37
CA ASN A 409 4.63 -2.76 -20.77
C ASN A 409 5.64 -1.88 -20.02
N LEU A 410 6.00 -2.26 -18.80
CA LEU A 410 7.24 -1.78 -18.19
C LEU A 410 8.43 -2.26 -19.04
N GLU A 411 9.54 -1.53 -18.93
CA GLU A 411 10.76 -1.80 -19.70
C GLU A 411 11.27 -3.22 -19.49
N ASP A 412 11.70 -3.88 -20.57
CA ASP A 412 12.26 -5.22 -20.48
C ASP A 412 13.60 -5.19 -19.74
N HIS A 413 13.88 -6.23 -18.96
CA HIS A 413 15.19 -6.45 -18.34
C HIS A 413 15.68 -7.88 -18.58
N LYS A 414 16.97 -8.10 -18.32
CA LYS A 414 17.56 -9.44 -18.23
C LYS A 414 18.51 -9.48 -17.04
N LEU A 415 18.21 -10.35 -16.08
CA LEU A 415 19.04 -10.53 -14.89
C LEU A 415 20.46 -10.94 -15.27
N GLY A 416 21.44 -10.40 -14.56
CA GLY A 416 22.87 -10.57 -14.85
C GLY A 416 23.47 -9.54 -15.82
N GLU A 417 22.67 -8.66 -16.43
CA GLU A 417 23.15 -7.65 -17.38
C GLU A 417 22.93 -6.21 -16.88
N LEU A 418 23.98 -5.38 -16.92
CA LEU A 418 23.86 -3.94 -16.71
C LEU A 418 23.43 -3.29 -18.03
N THR A 419 22.34 -2.52 -17.98
CA THR A 419 21.78 -1.81 -19.14
C THR A 419 21.70 -0.31 -18.86
N PHE A 420 21.21 0.48 -19.83
CA PHE A 420 20.91 1.89 -19.59
C PHE A 420 19.76 2.08 -18.57
N THR A 421 18.88 1.08 -18.44
CA THR A 421 17.62 1.18 -17.69
C THR A 421 17.70 0.47 -16.34
N HIS A 422 18.33 -0.70 -16.25
CA HIS A 422 18.42 -1.54 -15.05
C HIS A 422 19.86 -1.99 -14.74
N PHE A 423 20.14 -2.14 -13.45
CA PHE A 423 21.24 -2.94 -12.90
C PHE A 423 20.97 -4.44 -13.09
N PRO A 424 21.99 -5.32 -12.94
CA PRO A 424 21.84 -6.77 -13.12
C PRO A 424 20.83 -7.49 -12.21
N ASP A 425 20.32 -6.84 -11.16
CA ASP A 425 19.34 -7.39 -10.21
C ASP A 425 17.89 -6.88 -10.42
N ASP A 426 17.65 -6.20 -11.55
CA ASP A 426 16.40 -5.48 -11.88
C ASP A 426 16.14 -4.20 -11.05
N THR A 427 17.10 -3.72 -10.24
CA THR A 427 17.02 -2.36 -9.68
C THR A 427 17.25 -1.33 -10.79
N ALA A 428 16.49 -0.23 -10.80
CA ALA A 428 16.64 0.86 -11.75
C ALA A 428 18.06 1.47 -11.75
N HIS A 429 18.63 1.64 -12.95
CA HIS A 429 19.92 2.30 -13.17
C HIS A 429 19.75 3.77 -13.60
N LYS A 430 18.60 4.16 -14.17
CA LYS A 430 18.26 5.55 -14.53
C LYS A 430 17.05 6.06 -13.74
N ASN A 431 16.96 7.38 -13.61
CA ASN A 431 15.77 8.08 -13.13
C ASN A 431 14.57 7.92 -14.09
N ARG A 432 13.35 8.18 -13.59
CA ARG A 432 12.03 7.90 -14.20
C ARG A 432 11.72 6.39 -14.26
N MET A 433 12.18 5.63 -13.26
CA MET A 433 11.92 4.19 -13.15
C MET A 433 11.44 3.75 -11.76
N GLN A 434 11.02 4.71 -10.92
CA GLN A 434 10.53 4.42 -9.58
C GLN A 434 9.31 3.48 -9.59
N GLY A 435 8.50 3.49 -10.65
CA GLY A 435 7.43 2.53 -10.88
C GLY A 435 7.92 1.12 -11.19
N ASN A 436 8.97 0.95 -12.00
CA ASN A 436 9.61 -0.33 -12.30
C ASN A 436 10.17 -0.96 -11.00
N ASP A 437 10.83 -0.14 -10.18
CA ASP A 437 11.35 -0.49 -8.86
C ASP A 437 10.23 -0.82 -7.85
N PHE A 438 9.14 -0.05 -7.85
CA PHE A 438 8.10 -0.17 -6.83
C PHE A 438 7.26 -1.45 -7.01
N VAL A 439 6.91 -1.83 -8.25
CA VAL A 439 6.03 -3.00 -8.48
C VAL A 439 6.66 -4.34 -8.05
N GLN A 440 7.99 -4.44 -8.01
CA GLN A 440 8.74 -5.60 -7.53
C GLN A 440 9.02 -5.56 -6.01
N SER A 441 8.50 -4.56 -5.29
CA SER A 441 8.74 -4.39 -3.85
C SER A 441 7.75 -5.17 -2.98
N LEU A 442 8.18 -5.49 -1.75
CA LEU A 442 7.27 -6.01 -0.73
C LEU A 442 6.22 -4.98 -0.30
N MET A 443 6.44 -3.68 -0.52
CA MET A 443 5.44 -2.65 -0.21
C MET A 443 4.26 -2.74 -1.19
N TYR A 444 4.54 -2.80 -2.49
CA TYR A 444 3.50 -2.93 -3.52
C TYR A 444 2.70 -4.22 -3.37
N THR A 445 3.35 -5.36 -3.17
CA THR A 445 2.66 -6.66 -2.95
C THR A 445 1.87 -6.74 -1.64
N ARG A 446 1.97 -5.72 -0.77
CA ARG A 446 1.18 -5.56 0.47
C ARG A 446 0.20 -4.39 0.42
N GLY A 447 -0.11 -3.87 -0.77
CA GLY A 447 -1.14 -2.86 -0.97
C GLY A 447 -0.72 -1.43 -0.67
N VAL A 448 0.57 -1.16 -0.43
CA VAL A 448 1.09 0.20 -0.25
C VAL A 448 1.05 0.94 -1.58
N THR A 449 0.77 2.24 -1.53
CA THR A 449 0.69 3.09 -2.73
C THR A 449 1.78 4.17 -2.73
N CYS A 450 2.08 4.75 -3.90
CA CYS A 450 2.97 5.91 -3.99
C CYS A 450 2.53 7.03 -3.02
N PHE A 451 1.21 7.29 -2.92
CA PHE A 451 0.65 8.31 -2.03
C PHE A 451 0.44 7.85 -0.57
N SER A 452 0.85 6.63 -0.21
CA SER A 452 1.13 6.28 1.19
C SER A 452 2.37 7.04 1.68
N CYS A 453 3.34 7.29 0.79
CA CYS A 453 4.59 7.99 1.11
C CYS A 453 4.59 9.46 0.68
N HIS A 454 3.97 9.77 -0.46
CA HIS A 454 3.95 11.11 -1.07
C HIS A 454 2.57 11.80 -0.91
N ASP A 455 2.56 13.12 -0.80
CA ASP A 455 1.37 13.95 -0.99
C ASP A 455 1.41 14.55 -2.42
N PRO A 456 0.61 14.04 -3.37
CA PRO A 456 0.63 14.53 -4.76
C PRO A 456 0.14 15.98 -4.89
N HIS A 457 -0.50 16.54 -3.86
CA HIS A 457 -0.93 17.94 -3.83
C HIS A 457 0.11 18.88 -3.23
N GLY A 458 1.27 18.36 -2.76
CA GLY A 458 2.39 19.18 -2.30
C GLY A 458 2.56 19.25 -0.79
N SER A 459 3.81 19.32 -0.34
CA SER A 459 4.21 19.37 1.08
C SER A 459 5.46 20.23 1.23
N ASP A 460 5.84 20.56 2.47
CA ASP A 460 7.12 21.22 2.80
C ASP A 460 8.37 20.45 2.32
N ASN A 461 8.24 19.17 1.94
CA ASN A 461 9.35 18.35 1.47
C ASN A 461 9.54 18.45 -0.06
N VAL A 462 10.79 18.60 -0.51
CA VAL A 462 11.14 18.74 -1.95
C VAL A 462 10.86 17.51 -2.81
N ALA A 463 10.68 16.35 -2.20
CA ALA A 463 10.20 15.11 -2.83
C ALA A 463 8.72 14.84 -2.53
N MET A 464 8.00 15.83 -2.00
CA MET A 464 6.57 15.78 -1.69
C MET A 464 6.20 14.64 -0.72
N LEU A 465 7.06 14.37 0.26
CA LEU A 465 6.81 13.34 1.29
C LEU A 465 5.76 13.80 2.31
N ARG A 466 4.92 12.88 2.77
CA ARG A 466 3.92 13.14 3.83
C ARG A 466 4.56 13.39 5.20
N GLU A 467 5.70 12.76 5.46
CA GLU A 467 6.44 12.84 6.72
C GLU A 467 7.93 13.14 6.49
N LYS A 468 8.61 13.65 7.53
CA LYS A 468 10.01 14.11 7.46
C LYS A 468 10.99 13.04 7.93
N GLY A 469 11.96 12.68 7.07
CA GLY A 469 13.04 11.74 7.39
C GLY A 469 12.51 10.36 7.80
N ASN A 470 13.13 9.74 8.81
CA ASN A 470 12.76 8.42 9.31
C ASN A 470 11.31 8.28 9.76
N ALA A 471 10.62 9.36 10.15
CA ALA A 471 9.22 9.27 10.61
C ALA A 471 8.32 8.61 9.56
N LEU A 472 8.60 8.84 8.27
CA LEU A 472 7.89 8.23 7.15
C LEU A 472 7.97 6.69 7.16
N CYS A 473 9.17 6.15 7.39
CA CYS A 473 9.39 4.71 7.44
C CYS A 473 8.88 4.13 8.77
N LEU A 474 9.18 4.79 9.88
CA LEU A 474 8.89 4.31 11.24
C LEU A 474 7.39 4.31 11.59
N GLY A 475 6.54 5.01 10.84
CA GLY A 475 5.09 4.90 10.95
C GLY A 475 4.55 3.47 10.73
N CYS A 476 5.27 2.66 9.95
CA CYS A 476 5.01 1.22 9.79
C CYS A 476 6.13 0.34 10.37
N HIS A 477 7.39 0.79 10.25
CA HIS A 477 8.61 0.07 10.64
C HIS A 477 9.18 0.55 11.99
N GLY A 478 8.35 0.96 12.96
CA GLY A 478 8.81 1.34 14.30
C GLY A 478 9.48 0.17 15.04
N PRO A 479 10.30 0.40 16.08
CA PRO A 479 11.03 -0.67 16.79
C PRO A 479 10.14 -1.79 17.37
N ASN A 480 8.89 -1.47 17.72
CA ASN A 480 7.91 -2.42 18.24
C ASN A 480 7.08 -3.12 17.14
N SER A 481 7.42 -2.91 15.86
CA SER A 481 6.74 -3.51 14.71
C SER A 481 7.45 -4.83 14.31
N PRO A 482 6.72 -5.93 14.01
CA PRO A 482 7.32 -7.17 13.51
C PRO A 482 8.09 -7.02 12.18
N ILE A 483 7.87 -5.91 11.46
CA ILE A 483 8.59 -5.53 10.23
C ILE A 483 9.58 -4.37 10.45
N GLY A 484 9.77 -3.94 11.70
CA GLY A 484 10.68 -2.86 12.07
C GLY A 484 12.16 -3.26 12.12
N PRO A 485 13.05 -2.36 12.58
CA PRO A 485 14.42 -2.72 12.89
C PRO A 485 14.44 -3.67 14.10
N PHE A 486 15.01 -4.87 13.93
CA PHE A 486 15.23 -5.84 15.01
C PHE A 486 16.38 -5.40 15.94
N ALA A 487 16.25 -4.23 16.56
CA ALA A 487 17.20 -3.66 17.51
C ALA A 487 16.52 -2.61 18.40
N ASP A 488 17.02 -2.42 19.62
CA ASP A 488 16.43 -1.55 20.64
C ASP A 488 16.34 -0.06 20.26
N SER A 489 17.09 0.37 19.24
CA SER A 489 17.10 1.77 18.78
C SER A 489 17.63 1.90 17.35
N ILE A 490 17.38 3.05 16.71
CA ILE A 490 17.94 3.36 15.38
C ILE A 490 19.49 3.33 15.40
N PRO A 491 20.21 3.93 16.36
CA PRO A 491 21.67 3.80 16.45
C PRO A 491 22.17 2.37 16.60
N ALA A 492 21.44 1.51 17.33
CA ALA A 492 21.76 0.09 17.43
C ALA A 492 21.52 -0.64 16.09
N HIS A 493 20.47 -0.30 15.35
CA HIS A 493 20.20 -0.89 14.04
C HIS A 493 21.18 -0.44 12.94
N THR A 494 21.57 0.84 12.94
CA THR A 494 22.38 1.43 11.87
C THR A 494 23.86 1.47 12.22
N HIS A 495 24.25 1.26 13.48
CA HIS A 495 25.60 1.49 14.03
C HIS A 495 26.15 2.89 13.74
N HIS A 496 25.26 3.88 13.70
CA HIS A 496 25.55 5.29 13.42
C HIS A 496 24.95 6.19 14.51
N LYS A 497 25.47 7.41 14.66
CA LYS A 497 24.86 8.41 15.56
C LYS A 497 23.47 8.79 15.04
N LEU A 498 22.49 8.91 15.94
CA LEU A 498 21.07 9.12 15.64
C LEU A 498 20.79 10.26 14.66
N ASP A 499 21.55 11.35 14.79
CA ASP A 499 21.46 12.60 14.02
C ASP A 499 22.25 12.57 12.70
N SER A 500 23.03 11.52 12.44
CA SER A 500 23.88 11.42 11.25
C SER A 500 23.12 10.91 10.02
N ALA A 501 23.66 11.21 8.83
CA ALA A 501 23.11 10.74 7.57
C ALA A 501 23.03 9.19 7.47
N GLY A 502 23.97 8.46 8.10
CA GLY A 502 23.96 7.00 8.14
C GLY A 502 22.85 6.40 9.03
N SER A 503 22.19 7.20 9.87
CA SER A 503 21.00 6.79 10.60
C SER A 503 19.69 7.06 9.86
N GLN A 504 19.70 7.63 8.65
CA GLN A 504 18.49 7.78 7.84
C GLN A 504 18.17 6.45 7.11
N CYS A 505 16.94 5.96 7.22
CA CYS A 505 16.49 4.70 6.61
C CYS A 505 16.77 4.68 5.09
N VAL A 506 16.49 5.80 4.42
CA VAL A 506 16.67 5.95 2.97
C VAL A 506 18.13 5.87 2.53
N SER A 507 19.11 6.18 3.40
CA SER A 507 20.54 6.06 3.07
C SER A 507 20.95 4.62 2.79
N CYS A 508 20.30 3.65 3.45
CA CYS A 508 20.62 2.22 3.35
C CYS A 508 19.59 1.42 2.55
N HIS A 509 18.31 1.78 2.64
CA HIS A 509 17.22 1.05 1.98
C HIS A 509 16.80 1.63 0.64
N MET A 510 17.16 2.89 0.34
CA MET A 510 16.83 3.55 -0.92
C MET A 510 18.09 4.24 -1.48
N PRO A 511 19.18 3.51 -1.75
CA PRO A 511 20.47 4.12 -2.08
C PRO A 511 20.39 5.05 -3.31
N LEU A 512 21.21 6.10 -3.31
CA LEU A 512 21.31 7.08 -4.40
C LEU A 512 22.10 6.52 -5.59
N ILE A 513 21.50 5.62 -6.36
CA ILE A 513 22.17 4.88 -7.46
C ILE A 513 21.58 5.11 -8.85
N GLU A 514 20.30 5.48 -8.96
CA GLU A 514 19.62 5.78 -10.23
C GLU A 514 20.18 7.07 -10.87
N GLU A 515 20.79 7.01 -12.05
CA GLU A 515 21.40 8.17 -12.71
C GLU A 515 20.34 9.08 -13.34
N THR A 516 20.42 10.40 -13.06
CA THR A 516 19.59 11.40 -13.73
C THR A 516 20.39 12.34 -14.63
N LEU A 517 21.65 12.65 -14.29
CA LEU A 517 22.56 13.43 -15.12
C LEU A 517 24.00 13.26 -14.62
N GLY A 518 24.77 12.36 -15.24
CA GLY A 518 26.12 12.06 -14.78
C GLY A 518 26.13 11.58 -13.33
N ASP A 519 26.92 12.23 -12.48
CA ASP A 519 27.02 11.94 -11.05
C ASP A 519 25.82 12.41 -10.22
N VAL A 520 24.86 13.14 -10.81
CA VAL A 520 23.59 13.46 -10.16
C VAL A 520 22.68 12.22 -10.21
N LYS A 521 22.36 11.67 -9.03
CA LYS A 521 21.57 10.45 -8.84
C LYS A 521 20.30 10.67 -8.03
N VAL A 522 19.36 9.72 -8.10
CA VAL A 522 18.13 9.66 -7.29
C VAL A 522 18.03 8.32 -6.54
N HIS A 523 17.08 8.23 -5.62
CA HIS A 523 16.93 7.10 -4.70
C HIS A 523 16.21 5.93 -5.38
N ALA A 524 16.77 4.72 -5.26
CA ALA A 524 16.10 3.47 -5.66
C ALA A 524 14.83 3.23 -4.83
N HIS A 525 13.80 2.64 -5.44
CA HIS A 525 12.48 2.36 -4.86
C HIS A 525 12.18 0.85 -4.70
N THR A 526 13.15 -0.04 -4.91
CA THR A 526 13.01 -1.47 -4.52
C THR A 526 12.93 -1.68 -3.00
N PHE A 527 13.39 -0.70 -2.21
CA PHE A 527 13.60 -0.73 -0.75
C PHE A 527 14.60 -1.80 -0.24
N ARG A 528 15.28 -2.50 -1.16
CA ARG A 528 16.21 -3.58 -0.85
C ARG A 528 17.53 -3.01 -0.32
N PHE A 529 18.12 -3.70 0.67
CA PHE A 529 19.48 -3.40 1.09
C PHE A 529 20.45 -4.11 0.14
N ILE A 530 21.20 -3.34 -0.64
CA ILE A 530 22.19 -3.88 -1.59
C ILE A 530 23.41 -4.33 -0.78
N THR A 531 23.62 -5.65 -0.72
CA THR A 531 24.67 -6.24 0.12
C THR A 531 26.06 -6.05 -0.49
N PRO A 532 27.15 -6.09 0.32
CA PRO A 532 28.51 -6.14 -0.20
C PRO A 532 28.76 -7.29 -1.20
N ALA A 533 28.19 -8.48 -0.94
CA ALA A 533 28.24 -9.62 -1.86
C ALA A 533 27.52 -9.32 -3.20
N SER A 534 26.39 -8.61 -3.17
CA SER A 534 25.71 -8.12 -4.38
C SER A 534 26.58 -7.13 -5.15
N THR A 535 27.33 -6.25 -4.49
CA THR A 535 28.31 -5.39 -5.15
C THR A 535 29.45 -6.19 -5.78
N GLN A 536 30.03 -7.16 -5.07
CA GLN A 536 31.13 -7.99 -5.61
C GLN A 536 30.71 -8.76 -6.86
N THR A 537 29.49 -9.31 -6.87
CA THR A 537 29.00 -10.21 -7.94
C THR A 537 28.32 -9.48 -9.09
N LEU A 538 27.58 -8.40 -8.83
CA LEU A 538 26.76 -7.68 -9.81
C LEU A 538 27.23 -6.23 -10.08
N ASN A 539 28.30 -5.77 -9.43
CA ASN A 539 28.86 -4.42 -9.55
C ASN A 539 27.87 -3.27 -9.23
N ILE A 540 26.87 -3.55 -8.39
CA ILE A 540 25.85 -2.58 -7.97
C ILE A 540 26.33 -1.83 -6.72
N PRO A 541 26.34 -0.48 -6.67
CA PRO A 541 26.87 0.25 -5.52
C PRO A 541 26.07 0.00 -4.24
N ASN A 542 26.71 -0.53 -3.20
CA ASN A 542 26.09 -0.70 -1.88
C ASN A 542 26.07 0.61 -1.06
N PRO A 543 25.11 0.77 -0.12
CA PRO A 543 25.04 1.93 0.76
C PRO A 543 26.32 2.27 1.53
N CYS A 544 27.11 1.28 1.91
CA CYS A 544 28.27 1.47 2.77
C CYS A 544 29.38 2.21 2.01
N THR A 545 29.79 1.73 0.84
CA THR A 545 30.90 2.33 0.07
C THR A 545 30.51 3.61 -0.66
N LEU A 546 29.21 3.90 -0.83
CA LEU A 546 28.73 5.22 -1.29
C LEU A 546 29.13 6.35 -0.34
N CYS A 547 29.13 6.08 0.98
CA CYS A 547 29.57 7.03 2.02
C CYS A 547 31.05 6.83 2.41
N HIS A 548 31.46 5.59 2.63
CA HIS A 548 32.82 5.21 3.05
C HIS A 548 33.71 4.95 1.83
N LYS A 549 33.94 6.01 1.04
CA LYS A 549 34.66 5.94 -0.25
C LYS A 549 36.12 5.52 -0.16
N ASP A 550 36.70 5.55 1.04
CA ASP A 550 38.07 5.12 1.35
C ASP A 550 38.15 3.66 1.84
N LYS A 551 37.03 2.93 1.85
CA LYS A 551 36.92 1.55 2.32
C LYS A 551 36.59 0.59 1.18
N SER A 552 37.06 -0.64 1.30
CA SER A 552 36.78 -1.70 0.34
C SER A 552 35.42 -2.36 0.61
N ILE A 553 34.98 -3.21 -0.32
CA ILE A 553 33.71 -3.93 -0.19
C ILE A 553 33.83 -5.00 0.92
N GLU A 554 35.00 -5.63 1.04
CA GLU A 554 35.32 -6.61 2.08
C GLU A 554 35.30 -5.98 3.48
N TRP A 555 35.71 -4.71 3.61
CA TRP A 555 35.55 -3.97 4.88
C TRP A 555 34.08 -3.84 5.27
N ALA A 556 33.20 -3.51 4.33
CA ALA A 556 31.76 -3.40 4.59
C ALA A 556 31.15 -4.76 4.96
N GLU A 557 31.55 -5.82 4.27
CA GLU A 557 31.15 -7.20 4.55
C GLU A 557 31.61 -7.67 5.94
N GLN A 558 32.88 -7.46 6.30
CA GLN A 558 33.42 -7.78 7.62
C GLN A 558 32.77 -6.94 8.73
N THR A 559 32.48 -5.66 8.48
CA THR A 559 31.81 -4.77 9.43
C THR A 559 30.40 -5.26 9.73
N LEU A 560 29.60 -5.56 8.69
CA LEU A 560 28.25 -6.11 8.85
C LEU A 560 28.26 -7.51 9.49
N SER A 561 29.26 -8.34 9.16
CA SER A 561 29.46 -9.66 9.78
C SER A 561 29.71 -9.60 11.28
N ALA A 562 30.32 -8.52 11.77
CA ALA A 562 30.64 -8.34 13.19
C ALA A 562 29.44 -7.88 14.03
N TRP A 563 28.35 -7.39 13.42
CA TRP A 563 27.17 -6.93 14.15
C TRP A 563 26.39 -8.13 14.71
N THR A 564 26.05 -8.10 16.00
CA THR A 564 25.30 -9.16 16.70
C THR A 564 23.85 -9.23 16.24
N GLU A 565 23.26 -8.08 15.89
CA GLU A 565 21.87 -7.90 15.47
C GLU A 565 21.71 -7.97 13.93
N ARG A 566 22.73 -8.48 13.21
CA ARG A 566 22.71 -8.54 11.74
C ARG A 566 21.60 -9.46 11.24
N SER A 567 20.84 -8.96 10.27
CA SER A 567 19.90 -9.80 9.51
C SER A 567 20.69 -10.71 8.56
N PRO A 568 20.51 -12.05 8.57
CA PRO A 568 21.15 -12.96 7.62
C PRO A 568 20.91 -12.55 6.15
N TRP A 569 19.70 -12.08 5.85
CA TRP A 569 19.30 -11.55 4.53
C TRP A 569 20.10 -10.33 4.05
N ARG A 570 20.85 -9.64 4.91
CA ARG A 570 21.72 -8.51 4.55
C ARG A 570 23.19 -8.94 4.32
N MET A 571 23.50 -10.21 4.54
CA MET A 571 24.85 -10.78 4.34
C MET A 571 25.03 -11.40 2.95
N GLY A 572 23.94 -11.69 2.22
CA GLY A 572 24.00 -12.21 0.84
C GLY A 572 24.33 -13.70 0.71
N ASN A 573 24.15 -14.49 1.78
CA ASN A 573 24.29 -15.96 1.80
C ASN A 573 22.98 -16.66 1.41
#